data_AF-A0A377LPA3-F1
#
_entry.id   AF-A0A377LPA3-F1
#
_cell.length_a   1.000
_cell.length_b   1.000
_cell.length_c   1.000
_cell.angle_alpha   90.00
_cell.angle_beta   90.00
_cell.angle_gamma   90.00
#
_symmetry.space_group_name_H-M   'P 1'
#
loop_
_entity.id
_entity.type
_entity.pdbx_description
1 polymer ?
#
loop_
_entity_poly.entity_id
_entity_poly.type
_entity_poly.pdbx_seq_one_letter_code
_entity_poly.pdbx_strand_id
1 'polypeptide(L)'
;MLGQLAPYQEKLTSMQRLITEMMDAKGINAWARLNFEYGETAVYMVMKHRDSTRLDELNAIADEIETVFPTEGFYIHRNSNNVAWLPTPVEKGLAVSWLLEKLRAERGVFPVIGLGDSLSDHRFMKLCSWFGIPRQSQFADAISQRIFGEN
;
A
#
# COMPACT_ATOMS: atom_id res chain seq x y z
N MET A 1 -8.00 2.19 -15.63
CA MET A 1 -7.73 1.50 -14.36
C MET A 1 -8.13 0.03 -14.42
N LEU A 2 -9.40 -0.34 -14.62
CA LEU A 2 -9.84 -1.76 -14.67
C LEU A 2 -9.07 -2.64 -15.67
N GLY A 3 -8.88 -2.18 -16.92
CA GLY A 3 -8.09 -2.93 -17.90
C GLY A 3 -6.61 -3.14 -17.49
N GLN A 4 -6.06 -2.24 -16.66
CA GLN A 4 -4.68 -2.37 -16.14
C GLN A 4 -4.60 -3.33 -14.95
N LEU A 5 -5.73 -3.66 -14.31
CA LEU A 5 -5.82 -4.64 -13.21
C LEU A 5 -6.02 -6.08 -13.70
N ALA A 6 -6.41 -6.27 -14.95
CA ALA A 6 -6.63 -7.61 -15.52
C ALA A 6 -5.40 -8.54 -15.36
N PRO A 7 -4.15 -8.10 -15.63
CA PRO A 7 -2.96 -8.95 -15.45
C PRO A 7 -2.65 -9.34 -14.00
N TYR A 8 -3.33 -8.73 -13.02
CA TYR A 8 -3.10 -8.94 -11.60
C TYR A 8 -4.13 -9.85 -10.93
N GLN A 9 -5.26 -10.15 -11.58
CA GLN A 9 -6.37 -10.89 -10.95
C GLN A 9 -5.94 -12.29 -10.49
N GLU A 10 -5.27 -13.04 -11.37
CA GLU A 10 -4.76 -14.37 -11.05
C GLU A 10 -3.67 -14.31 -9.98
N LYS A 11 -2.78 -13.31 -10.06
CA LYS A 11 -1.70 -13.12 -9.09
C LYS A 11 -2.25 -12.85 -7.69
N LEU A 12 -3.21 -11.93 -7.56
CA LEU A 12 -3.85 -11.58 -6.30
C LEU A 12 -4.58 -12.78 -5.67
N THR A 13 -5.36 -13.50 -6.48
CA THR A 13 -6.10 -14.68 -6.01
C THR A 13 -5.17 -15.80 -5.57
N SER A 14 -4.12 -16.06 -6.35
CA SER A 14 -3.11 -17.07 -6.01
C SER A 14 -2.33 -16.70 -4.75
N MET A 15 -1.98 -15.43 -4.59
CA MET A 15 -1.29 -14.91 -3.41
C MET A 15 -2.16 -15.02 -2.15
N GLN A 16 -3.45 -14.68 -2.22
CA GLN A 16 -4.38 -14.83 -1.09
C GLN A 16 -4.46 -16.30 -0.64
N ARG A 17 -4.62 -17.23 -1.59
CA ARG A 17 -4.68 -18.66 -1.31
C ARG A 17 -3.39 -19.13 -0.63
N LEU A 18 -2.22 -18.81 -1.20
CA LEU A 18 -0.93 -19.18 -0.65
C LEU A 18 -0.74 -18.66 0.78
N ILE A 19 -1.06 -17.38 1.03
CA ILE A 19 -0.95 -16.79 2.36
C ILE A 19 -1.85 -17.50 3.36
N THR A 20 -3.08 -17.79 2.97
CA THR A 20 -4.04 -18.48 3.85
C THR A 20 -3.55 -19.88 4.19
N GLU A 21 -3.07 -20.64 3.21
CA GLU A 21 -2.47 -21.96 3.41
C GLU A 21 -1.24 -21.91 4.32
N MET A 22 -0.38 -20.91 4.16
CA MET A 22 0.80 -20.72 5.01
C MET A 22 0.44 -20.37 6.45
N MET A 23 -0.57 -19.49 6.65
CA MET A 23 -1.07 -19.14 7.98
C MET A 23 -1.62 -20.37 8.70
N ASP A 24 -2.45 -21.15 8.01
CA ASP A 24 -3.05 -22.37 8.56
C ASP A 24 -1.98 -23.42 8.89
N ALA A 25 -1.03 -23.66 7.98
CA ALA A 25 0.04 -24.64 8.18
C ALA A 25 0.97 -24.27 9.36
N LYS A 26 1.17 -22.98 9.62
CA LYS A 26 2.01 -22.47 10.72
C LYS A 26 1.21 -22.21 12.00
N GLY A 27 -0.11 -22.39 12.00
CA GLY A 27 -0.98 -22.09 13.13
C GLY A 27 -0.99 -20.61 13.53
N ILE A 28 -0.72 -19.70 12.59
CA ILE A 28 -0.67 -18.26 12.85
C ILE A 28 -2.10 -17.70 12.79
N ASN A 29 -2.52 -17.01 13.86
CA ASN A 29 -3.87 -16.49 14.00
C ASN A 29 -4.06 -15.17 13.23
N ALA A 30 -4.01 -15.24 11.90
CA ALA A 30 -4.11 -14.12 10.98
C ALA A 30 -5.17 -14.37 9.89
N TRP A 31 -5.36 -13.40 9.00
CA TRP A 31 -6.23 -13.54 7.84
C TRP A 31 -5.69 -12.75 6.65
N ALA A 32 -6.01 -13.21 5.45
CA ALA A 32 -5.75 -12.53 4.18
C ALA A 32 -7.05 -12.30 3.41
N ARG A 33 -7.20 -11.11 2.83
CA ARG A 33 -8.41 -10.67 2.13
C ARG A 33 -8.07 -9.94 0.85
N LEU A 34 -8.81 -10.24 -0.22
CA LEU A 34 -8.87 -9.40 -1.41
C LEU A 34 -9.90 -8.28 -1.23
N ASN A 35 -9.53 -7.08 -1.63
CA ASN A 35 -10.42 -5.93 -1.67
C ASN A 35 -10.95 -5.80 -3.09
N PHE A 36 -12.27 -5.88 -3.24
CA PHE A 36 -12.95 -5.82 -4.52
C PHE A 36 -13.61 -4.46 -4.71
N GLU A 37 -13.51 -3.92 -5.92
CA GLU A 37 -14.19 -2.69 -6.33
C GLU A 37 -14.78 -2.90 -7.73
N TYR A 38 -15.73 -2.06 -8.11
CA TYR A 38 -16.35 -2.08 -9.45
C TYR A 38 -16.90 -3.47 -9.84
N GLY A 39 -17.53 -4.16 -8.88
CA GLY A 39 -17.99 -5.53 -9.01
C GLY A 39 -16.96 -6.53 -8.50
N GLU A 40 -16.59 -7.49 -9.34
CA GLU A 40 -15.72 -8.62 -8.94
C GLU A 40 -14.22 -8.36 -9.19
N THR A 41 -13.82 -7.11 -9.45
CA THR A 41 -12.40 -6.81 -9.72
C THR A 41 -11.63 -6.71 -8.41
N ALA A 42 -10.69 -7.63 -8.19
CA ALA A 42 -9.75 -7.54 -7.07
C ALA A 42 -8.77 -6.38 -7.32
N VAL A 43 -8.71 -5.44 -6.37
CA VAL A 43 -7.88 -4.24 -6.45
C VAL A 43 -6.55 -4.43 -5.73
N TYR A 44 -6.58 -4.95 -4.51
CA TYR A 44 -5.38 -5.23 -3.72
C TYR A 44 -5.64 -6.31 -2.68
N MET A 45 -4.57 -6.97 -2.24
CA MET A 45 -4.62 -7.95 -1.16
C MET A 45 -4.07 -7.33 0.12
N VAL A 46 -4.69 -7.64 1.25
CA VAL A 46 -4.22 -7.24 2.57
C VAL A 46 -4.27 -8.43 3.52
N MET A 47 -3.31 -8.50 4.43
CA MET A 47 -3.35 -9.41 5.56
C MET A 47 -3.11 -8.69 6.88
N LYS A 48 -3.71 -9.24 7.93
CA LYS A 48 -3.57 -8.76 9.31
C LYS A 48 -3.55 -9.93 10.29
N HIS A 49 -2.86 -9.75 11.39
CA HIS A 49 -2.94 -10.64 12.54
C HIS A 49 -4.20 -10.32 13.36
N ARG A 50 -4.84 -11.33 13.98
CA ARG A 50 -6.02 -11.11 14.85
C ARG A 50 -5.66 -10.51 16.20
N ASP A 51 -4.44 -10.73 16.65
CA ASP A 51 -3.79 -10.03 17.75
C ASP A 51 -2.82 -8.98 17.18
N SER A 52 -3.14 -7.70 17.34
CA SER A 52 -2.36 -6.59 16.77
C SER A 52 -0.98 -6.40 17.41
N THR A 53 -0.67 -7.12 18.49
CA THR A 53 0.66 -7.07 19.12
C THR A 53 1.65 -8.04 18.48
N ARG A 54 1.17 -9.02 17.70
CA ARG A 54 1.97 -10.08 17.06
C ARG A 54 2.45 -9.67 15.67
N LEU A 55 3.10 -8.52 15.59
CA LEU A 55 3.58 -7.97 14.33
C LEU A 55 4.70 -8.80 13.70
N ASP A 56 5.53 -9.44 14.53
CA ASP A 56 6.66 -10.25 14.05
C ASP A 56 6.18 -11.46 13.24
N GLU A 57 5.09 -12.11 13.66
CA GLU A 57 4.50 -13.23 12.92
C GLU A 57 3.91 -12.80 11.58
N LEU A 58 3.26 -11.63 11.56
CA LEU A 58 2.73 -11.05 10.33
C LEU A 58 3.85 -10.69 9.35
N ASN A 59 4.92 -10.07 9.84
CA ASN A 59 6.07 -9.72 9.03
C ASN A 59 6.84 -10.95 8.52
N ALA A 60 6.98 -11.99 9.34
CA ALA A 60 7.63 -13.24 8.93
C ALA A 60 6.91 -13.91 7.76
N ILE A 61 5.56 -13.96 7.78
CA ILE A 61 4.79 -14.47 6.63
C ILE A 61 5.02 -13.60 5.40
N ALA A 62 5.01 -12.27 5.55
CA ALA A 62 5.20 -11.35 4.44
C ALA A 62 6.58 -11.51 3.80
N ASP A 63 7.62 -11.67 4.61
CA ASP A 63 9.00 -11.88 4.14
C ASP A 63 9.11 -13.19 3.36
N GLU A 64 8.52 -14.26 3.86
CA GLU A 64 8.50 -15.55 3.16
C GLU A 64 7.75 -15.46 1.83
N ILE A 65 6.59 -14.78 1.79
CA ILE A 65 5.84 -14.54 0.54
C ILE A 65 6.68 -13.80 -0.49
N GLU A 66 7.45 -12.80 -0.09
CA GLU A 66 8.34 -12.07 -1.00
C GLU A 66 9.46 -12.95 -1.59
N THR A 67 9.79 -14.09 -0.96
CA THR A 67 10.75 -15.06 -1.51
C THR A 67 10.12 -16.10 -2.44
N VAL A 68 8.86 -16.48 -2.21
CA VAL A 68 8.20 -17.59 -2.93
C VAL A 68 7.22 -17.13 -4.00
N PHE A 69 6.81 -15.86 -3.97
CA PHE A 69 5.82 -15.30 -4.88
C PHE A 69 6.41 -14.10 -5.64
N PRO A 70 6.33 -14.06 -6.98
CA PRO A 70 6.80 -12.90 -7.74
C PRO A 70 6.01 -11.63 -7.38
N THR A 71 6.68 -10.68 -6.72
CA THR A 71 6.11 -9.39 -6.32
C THR A 71 6.35 -8.28 -7.33
N GLU A 72 6.98 -8.59 -8.47
CA GLU A 72 7.17 -7.65 -9.58
C GLU A 72 5.83 -7.05 -10.02
N GLY A 73 5.79 -5.72 -10.08
CA GLY A 73 4.58 -4.96 -10.40
C GLY A 73 3.64 -4.74 -9.21
N PHE A 74 4.05 -5.06 -7.99
CA PHE A 74 3.36 -4.66 -6.76
C PHE A 74 4.18 -3.64 -5.96
N TYR A 75 3.49 -2.70 -5.33
CA TYR A 75 3.98 -1.97 -4.18
C TYR A 75 3.54 -2.68 -2.90
N ILE A 76 4.49 -3.00 -2.03
CA ILE A 76 4.23 -3.66 -0.75
C ILE A 76 4.17 -2.59 0.33
N HIS A 77 3.03 -2.49 0.99
CA HIS A 77 2.79 -1.55 2.07
C HIS A 77 2.78 -2.29 3.40
N ARG A 78 3.70 -1.94 4.29
CA ARG A 78 3.79 -2.47 5.67
C ARG A 78 3.61 -1.33 6.66
N ASN A 79 2.59 -1.41 7.49
CA ASN A 79 2.34 -0.43 8.56
C ASN A 79 1.61 -1.09 9.74
N SER A 80 2.32 -1.28 10.86
CA SER A 80 1.78 -1.95 12.06
C SER A 80 1.10 -3.29 11.68
N ASN A 81 -0.10 -3.56 12.18
CA ASN A 81 -0.88 -4.77 11.91
C ASN A 81 -1.54 -4.74 10.50
N ASN A 82 -0.80 -4.36 9.47
CA ASN A 82 -1.29 -4.27 8.10
C ASN A 82 -0.15 -4.47 7.10
N VAL A 83 -0.21 -5.57 6.35
CA VAL A 83 0.63 -5.79 5.16
C VAL A 83 -0.26 -5.88 3.93
N ALA A 84 0.02 -5.11 2.90
CA ALA A 84 -0.76 -5.08 1.67
C ALA A 84 0.11 -5.13 0.42
N TRP A 85 -0.37 -5.84 -0.60
CA TRP A 85 0.23 -5.90 -1.93
C TRP A 85 -0.70 -5.17 -2.91
N LEU A 86 -0.25 -4.02 -3.36
CA LEU A 86 -1.00 -3.14 -4.26
C LEU A 86 -0.40 -3.25 -5.67
N PRO A 87 -1.15 -3.67 -6.69
CA PRO A 87 -0.72 -3.53 -8.08
C PRO A 87 -0.26 -2.11 -8.38
N THR A 88 0.78 -1.93 -9.19
CA THR A 88 1.31 -0.60 -9.54
C THR A 88 0.29 0.40 -10.11
N PRO A 89 -0.79 -0.01 -10.81
CA PRO A 89 -1.85 0.93 -11.21
C PRO A 89 -2.70 1.47 -10.04
N VAL A 90 -2.65 0.84 -8.86
CA VAL A 90 -3.38 1.25 -7.65
C VAL A 90 -2.48 2.14 -6.80
N GLU A 91 -2.41 3.41 -7.17
CA GLU A 91 -1.43 4.35 -6.63
C GLU A 91 -2.08 5.71 -6.36
N LYS A 92 -1.85 6.27 -5.16
CA LYS A 92 -2.49 7.51 -4.71
C LYS A 92 -2.13 8.69 -5.63
N GLY A 93 -0.88 8.77 -6.09
CA GLY A 93 -0.39 9.77 -7.03
C GLY A 93 -1.13 9.77 -8.35
N LEU A 94 -1.36 8.60 -8.96
CA LEU A 94 -2.20 8.49 -10.17
C LEU A 94 -3.61 9.04 -9.94
N ALA A 95 -4.25 8.68 -8.83
CA ALA A 95 -5.60 9.16 -8.50
C ALA A 95 -5.64 10.68 -8.29
N VAL A 96 -4.66 11.22 -7.56
CA VAL A 96 -4.55 12.66 -7.31
C VAL A 96 -4.19 13.43 -8.57
N SER A 97 -3.33 12.91 -9.45
CA SER A 97 -3.02 13.54 -10.75
C SER A 97 -4.28 13.72 -11.58
N TRP A 98 -5.06 12.63 -11.74
CA TRP A 98 -6.32 12.67 -12.47
C TRP A 98 -7.31 13.69 -11.86
N LEU A 99 -7.45 13.69 -10.53
CA LEU A 99 -8.36 14.61 -9.84
C LEU A 99 -7.92 16.07 -10.03
N LEU A 100 -6.63 16.37 -9.91
CA LEU A 100 -6.10 17.72 -10.09
C LEU A 100 -6.24 18.19 -11.54
N GLU A 101 -5.97 17.33 -12.52
CA GLU A 101 -6.20 17.64 -13.93
C GLU A 101 -7.66 18.01 -14.20
N LYS A 102 -8.60 17.19 -13.71
CA LYS A 102 -10.04 17.45 -13.85
C LYS A 102 -10.44 18.78 -13.22
N LEU A 103 -10.06 19.00 -11.96
CA LEU A 103 -10.44 20.22 -11.23
C LEU A 103 -9.82 21.48 -11.85
N ARG A 104 -8.58 21.38 -12.37
CA ARG A 104 -7.91 22.50 -13.05
C ARG A 104 -8.57 22.83 -14.39
N ALA A 105 -9.04 21.82 -15.13
CA ALA A 105 -9.80 22.05 -16.35
C ALA A 105 -11.14 22.76 -16.07
N GLU A 106 -11.81 22.43 -14.96
CA GLU A 106 -13.10 23.02 -14.58
C GLU A 106 -12.97 24.44 -13.98
N ARG A 107 -11.91 24.70 -13.21
CA ARG A 107 -11.85 25.87 -12.30
C ARG A 107 -10.58 26.71 -12.44
N GLY A 108 -9.65 26.32 -13.31
CA GLY A 108 -8.33 26.92 -13.43
C GLY A 108 -7.34 26.41 -12.36
N VAL A 109 -6.15 27.01 -12.33
CA VAL A 109 -5.09 26.61 -11.38
C VAL A 109 -5.36 27.21 -10.00
N PHE A 110 -5.23 26.39 -8.95
CA PHE A 110 -5.39 26.79 -7.57
C PHE A 110 -4.32 26.16 -6.66
N PRO A 111 -4.00 26.78 -5.51
CA PRO A 111 -3.10 26.20 -4.51
C PRO A 111 -3.62 24.87 -3.96
N VAL A 112 -2.71 23.90 -3.77
CA VAL A 112 -3.05 22.58 -3.24
C VAL A 112 -2.14 22.25 -2.05
N ILE A 113 -2.72 21.78 -0.95
CA ILE A 113 -2.01 21.27 0.22
C ILE A 113 -2.20 19.75 0.31
N GLY A 114 -1.10 19.01 0.32
CA GLY A 114 -1.09 17.57 0.59
C GLY A 114 -0.67 17.27 2.04
N LEU A 115 -1.32 16.32 2.70
CA LEU A 115 -0.95 15.89 4.05
C LEU A 115 -0.83 14.37 4.07
N GLY A 116 0.29 13.85 4.58
CA GLY A 116 0.56 12.41 4.59
C GLY A 116 1.63 12.04 5.61
N ASP A 117 1.57 10.81 6.09
CA ASP A 117 2.45 10.26 7.13
C ASP A 117 3.36 9.15 6.59
N SER A 118 2.94 8.47 5.53
CA SER A 118 3.65 7.31 4.97
C SER A 118 4.61 7.73 3.85
N LEU A 119 5.71 7.01 3.66
CA LEU A 119 6.65 7.26 2.55
C LEU A 119 5.97 7.16 1.17
N SER A 120 4.99 6.28 1.02
CA SER A 120 4.20 6.15 -0.21
C SER A 120 3.36 7.38 -0.52
N ASP A 121 2.97 8.16 0.49
CA ASP A 121 2.18 9.38 0.29
C ASP A 121 2.96 10.46 -0.44
N HIS A 122 4.31 10.40 -0.42
CA HIS A 122 5.16 11.30 -1.20
C HIS A 122 4.73 11.38 -2.67
N ARG A 123 4.24 10.27 -3.24
CA ARG A 123 3.86 10.18 -4.65
C ARG A 123 2.73 11.12 -5.01
N PHE A 124 1.74 11.32 -4.13
CA PHE A 124 0.69 12.31 -4.35
C PHE A 124 1.06 13.67 -3.79
N MET A 125 1.75 13.72 -2.64
CA MET A 125 2.11 14.98 -1.98
C MET A 125 2.99 15.86 -2.87
N LYS A 126 3.89 15.27 -3.67
CA LYS A 126 4.71 16.02 -4.64
C LYS A 126 3.92 16.65 -5.80
N LEU A 127 2.63 16.32 -5.96
CA LEU A 127 1.73 16.94 -6.95
C LEU A 127 1.07 18.22 -6.41
N CYS A 128 1.18 18.45 -5.10
CA CYS A 128 0.61 19.60 -4.40
C CYS A 128 1.57 20.80 -4.47
N SER A 129 1.03 22.01 -4.23
CA SER A 129 1.84 23.24 -4.14
C SER A 129 2.72 23.24 -2.89
N TRP A 130 2.15 22.73 -1.79
CA TRP A 130 2.84 22.44 -0.54
C TRP A 130 2.38 21.10 -0.01
N PHE A 131 3.21 20.47 0.82
CA PHE A 131 2.77 19.35 1.63
C PHE A 131 3.30 19.44 3.05
N GLY A 132 2.55 18.84 3.97
CA GLY A 132 2.88 18.75 5.38
C GLY A 132 2.93 17.30 5.84
N ILE A 133 3.84 17.02 6.77
CA ILE A 133 4.07 15.70 7.34
C ILE A 133 3.91 15.80 8.87
N PRO A 134 3.19 14.89 9.54
CA PRO A 134 3.13 14.84 11.00
C PRO A 134 4.51 14.61 11.62
N ARG A 135 4.79 15.26 12.77
CA ARG A 135 6.08 15.13 13.47
C ARG A 135 6.46 13.68 13.81
N GLN A 136 5.48 12.88 14.21
CA GLN A 136 5.65 11.45 14.55
C GLN A 136 5.05 10.62 13.42
N SER A 137 5.82 10.39 12.37
CA SER A 137 5.37 9.66 11.19
C SER A 137 6.51 8.90 10.53
N GLN A 138 6.17 7.84 9.80
CA GLN A 138 7.14 7.06 9.02
C GLN A 138 8.00 7.94 8.10
N PHE A 139 7.39 8.95 7.48
CA PHE A 139 8.11 9.88 6.62
C PHE A 139 9.08 10.75 7.42
N ALA A 140 8.64 11.36 8.53
CA ALA A 140 9.51 12.18 9.37
C ALA A 140 10.70 11.37 9.90
N ASP A 141 10.46 10.16 10.40
CA ASP A 141 11.48 9.26 10.92
C ASP A 141 12.49 8.88 9.82
N ALA A 142 12.01 8.59 8.61
CA ALA A 142 12.88 8.29 7.47
C ALA A 142 13.77 9.47 7.05
N ILE A 143 13.28 10.72 7.12
CA ILE A 143 14.11 11.91 6.90
C ILE A 143 15.18 12.01 7.99
N SER A 144 14.78 11.91 9.26
CA SER A 144 15.69 11.97 10.41
C SER A 144 16.81 10.94 10.32
N GLN A 145 16.46 9.68 10.05
CA GLN A 145 17.43 8.60 9.85
C GLN A 145 18.33 8.87 8.65
N ARG A 146 17.77 9.27 7.50
CA ARG A 146 18.53 9.38 6.24
C ARG A 146 19.49 10.56 6.22
N ILE A 147 19.09 11.69 6.81
CA ILE A 147 19.84 12.95 6.73
C ILE A 147 20.73 13.15 7.97
N PHE A 148 20.25 12.79 9.15
CA PHE A 148 20.91 13.09 10.42
C PHE A 148 21.43 11.84 11.15
N GLY A 149 21.03 10.64 10.73
CA GLY A 149 21.45 9.39 11.40
C GLY A 149 20.84 9.21 12.79
N GLU A 150 19.71 9.85 13.05
CA GLU A 150 18.97 9.72 14.31
C GLU A 150 18.25 8.36 14.36
N ASN A 151 18.32 7.67 15.51
CA ASN A 151 17.64 6.39 15.76
C ASN A 151 16.27 6.60 16.38
#